data_AF-A0A2S9FPC4-F1
#
_entry.id   AF-A0A2S9FPC4-F1
#
_cell.length_a   1.000
_cell.length_b   1.000
_cell.length_c   1.000
_cell.angle_alpha   90.00
_cell.angle_beta   90.00
_cell.angle_gamma   90.00
#
_symmetry.space_group_name_H-M   'P 1'
#
loop_
_entity.id
_entity.type
_entity.pdbx_description
1 polymer ?
#
loop_
_entity_poly.entity_id
_entity_poly.type
_entity_poly.pdbx_seq_one_letter_code
_entity_poly.pdbx_strand_id
1 'polypeptide(L)'
;GEAVWLNPNSGVFADIEVRRAIMTALDRKSIVDTAWGGLATVPTPPAAQCRPPPGTAPSPEAARLQATWTPAPSLAGSTIDLAWAADGGAPRQQMAELIQSQLAALGLDVTVR
;
A
#
# COMPACT_ATOMS: atom_id res chain seq x y z
N GLY A 1 3.34 12.26 10.24
CA GLY A 1 3.72 11.06 9.50
C GLY A 1 2.58 10.73 8.55
N GLU A 2 2.89 10.37 7.32
CA GLU A 2 1.88 10.06 6.30
C GLU A 2 1.50 8.58 6.37
N ALA A 3 0.21 8.26 6.21
CA ALA A 3 -0.29 6.88 6.22
C ALA A 3 -1.48 6.74 5.28
N VAL A 4 -1.56 5.59 4.60
CA VAL A 4 -2.72 5.17 3.81
C VAL A 4 -3.55 4.21 4.65
N TRP A 5 -4.85 4.47 4.75
CA TRP A 5 -5.79 3.64 5.49
C TRP A 5 -6.69 2.88 4.51
N LEU A 6 -6.81 1.56 4.70
CA LEU A 6 -7.71 0.72 3.93
C LEU A 6 -8.95 0.41 4.77
N ASN A 7 -10.15 0.70 4.25
CA ASN A 7 -11.40 0.44 4.97
C ASN A 7 -11.77 -1.05 4.87
N PRO A 8 -11.65 -1.86 5.94
CA PRO A 8 -11.91 -3.29 5.89
C PRO A 8 -13.39 -3.66 5.69
N ASN A 9 -14.28 -2.67 5.69
CA ASN A 9 -15.72 -2.87 5.49
C ASN A 9 -16.19 -2.42 4.10
N SER A 10 -15.29 -2.10 3.18
CA SER A 10 -15.62 -1.50 1.88
C SER A 10 -15.08 -2.28 0.69
N GLY A 11 -15.97 -2.71 -0.20
CA GLY A 11 -15.62 -3.27 -1.52
C GLY A 11 -14.56 -4.36 -1.46
N VAL A 12 -13.56 -4.26 -2.34
CA VAL A 12 -12.43 -5.21 -2.40
C VAL A 12 -11.58 -5.24 -1.13
N PHE A 13 -11.60 -4.17 -0.34
CA PHE A 13 -10.88 -4.12 0.91
C PHE A 13 -11.56 -4.91 2.02
N ALA A 14 -12.74 -5.53 1.81
CA ALA A 14 -13.28 -6.51 2.74
C ALA A 14 -12.41 -7.78 2.82
N ASP A 15 -11.73 -8.12 1.73
CA ASP A 15 -10.81 -9.25 1.66
C ASP A 15 -9.47 -8.90 2.31
N ILE A 16 -9.05 -9.72 3.28
CA ILE A 16 -7.77 -9.56 3.97
C ILE A 16 -6.58 -9.80 3.05
N GLU A 17 -6.71 -10.67 2.06
CA GLU A 17 -5.64 -10.97 1.11
C GLU A 17 -5.41 -9.80 0.15
N VAL A 18 -6.48 -9.10 -0.24
CA VAL A 18 -6.36 -7.83 -0.99
C VAL A 18 -5.62 -6.77 -0.18
N ARG A 19 -5.99 -6.58 1.09
CA ARG A 19 -5.31 -5.60 1.96
C ARG A 19 -3.83 -5.95 2.15
N ARG A 20 -3.51 -7.24 2.35
CA ARG A 20 -2.13 -7.73 2.48
C ARG A 20 -1.34 -7.50 1.20
N ALA A 21 -1.91 -7.85 0.05
CA ALA A 21 -1.29 -7.67 -1.26
C ALA A 21 -0.93 -6.20 -1.51
N ILE A 22 -1.86 -5.28 -1.27
CA ILE A 22 -1.62 -3.83 -1.40
C ILE A 22 -0.49 -3.37 -0.48
N MET A 23 -0.48 -3.83 0.78
CA MET A 23 0.57 -3.47 1.73
C MET A 23 1.97 -3.93 1.27
N THR A 24 2.07 -5.07 0.58
CA THR A 24 3.34 -5.61 0.06
C THR A 24 3.74 -5.07 -1.31
N ALA A 25 2.77 -4.66 -2.13
CA ALA A 25 3.00 -4.21 -3.49
C ALA A 25 3.58 -2.80 -3.59
N LEU A 26 3.28 -1.93 -2.61
CA LEU A 26 3.76 -0.56 -2.61
C LEU A 26 5.28 -0.50 -2.38
N ASP A 27 6.00 0.05 -3.34
CA ASP A 27 7.40 0.46 -3.18
C ASP A 27 7.46 1.77 -2.40
N ARG A 28 7.41 1.63 -1.07
CA ARG A 28 7.46 2.75 -0.13
C ARG A 28 8.77 3.53 -0.22
N LYS A 29 9.86 2.89 -0.64
CA LYS A 29 11.16 3.57 -0.77
C LYS A 29 11.13 4.51 -1.96
N SER A 30 10.70 4.02 -3.12
CA SER A 30 10.55 4.86 -4.33
C SER A 30 9.61 6.04 -4.09
N ILE A 31 8.49 5.80 -3.38
CA ILE A 31 7.55 6.87 -3.01
C ILE A 31 8.22 7.93 -2.13
N VAL A 32 8.89 7.50 -1.05
CA VAL A 32 9.53 8.44 -0.11
C VAL A 32 10.66 9.21 -0.77
N ASP A 33 11.54 8.52 -1.50
CA ASP A 33 12.70 9.13 -2.16
C ASP A 33 12.25 10.17 -3.20
N THR A 34 11.20 9.87 -3.96
CA THR A 34 10.71 10.72 -5.05
C THR A 34 9.89 11.91 -4.53
N ALA A 35 8.94 11.68 -3.62
CA ALA A 35 8.06 12.73 -3.13
C ALA A 35 8.74 13.66 -2.13
N TRP A 36 9.70 13.16 -1.34
CA TRP A 36 10.27 13.90 -0.22
C TRP A 36 11.75 14.25 -0.39
N GLY A 37 12.44 13.75 -1.42
CA GLY A 37 13.82 14.16 -1.72
C GLY A 37 14.81 13.96 -0.55
N GLY A 38 14.60 12.93 0.28
CA GLY A 38 15.41 12.64 1.47
C GLY A 38 14.97 13.35 2.76
N LEU A 39 13.89 14.13 2.74
CA LEU A 39 13.33 14.81 3.92
C LEU A 39 12.46 13.90 4.80
N ALA A 40 12.17 12.68 4.34
CA ALA A 40 11.41 11.69 5.06
C ALA A 40 12.09 10.32 4.98
N THR A 41 11.76 9.45 5.91
CA THR A 41 12.23 8.05 5.94
C THR A 41 11.03 7.12 5.87
N VAL A 42 11.21 5.97 5.25
CA VAL A 42 10.21 4.89 5.31
C VAL A 42 10.03 4.49 6.78
N PRO A 43 8.81 4.53 7.34
CA PRO A 43 8.60 4.14 8.72
C PRO A 43 8.88 2.65 8.89
N THR A 44 9.80 2.33 9.80
CA THR A 44 10.02 0.96 10.26
C THR A 44 8.96 0.66 11.32
N PRO A 45 8.02 -0.27 11.09
CA PRO A 45 7.05 -0.62 12.12
C PRO A 45 7.78 -1.09 13.38
N PRO A 46 7.36 -0.68 14.59
CA PRO A 46 7.97 -1.18 15.81
C PRO A 46 7.82 -2.70 15.87
N ALA A 47 8.85 -3.41 16.33
CA ALA A 47 8.94 -4.87 16.27
C ALA A 47 7.69 -5.61 16.83
N ALA A 48 6.95 -4.99 17.76
CA ALA A 48 5.71 -5.51 18.30
C ALA A 48 4.54 -5.55 17.30
N GLN A 49 4.49 -4.65 16.32
CA GLN A 49 3.44 -4.61 15.28
C GLN A 49 3.73 -5.58 14.12
N CYS A 50 4.98 -6.04 13.99
CA CYS A 50 5.38 -7.10 13.06
C CYS A 50 5.56 -8.45 13.72
N ARG A 51 5.34 -8.57 15.04
CA ARG A 51 5.45 -9.84 15.74
C ARG A 51 4.18 -10.66 15.43
N PRO A 52 4.30 -11.83 14.78
CA PRO A 52 3.20 -12.76 14.74
C PRO A 52 2.76 -13.11 16.17
N PRO A 53 1.51 -13.53 16.41
CA PRO A 53 1.13 -14.01 17.74
C PRO A 53 2.15 -15.05 18.24
N PRO A 54 2.49 -15.07 19.55
CA PRO A 54 3.52 -15.96 20.08
C PRO A 54 3.25 -17.42 19.65
N GLY A 55 4.23 -18.04 18.98
CA GLY A 55 4.10 -19.40 18.42
C GLY A 55 3.94 -19.46 16.90
N THR A 56 3.81 -18.33 16.21
CA THR A 56 3.79 -18.30 14.74
C THR A 56 5.18 -17.94 14.21
N ALA A 57 5.75 -18.78 13.34
CA ALA A 57 6.99 -18.47 12.65
C ALA A 57 6.87 -17.16 11.83
N PRO A 58 7.94 -16.39 11.63
CA PRO A 58 7.93 -15.29 10.66
C PRO A 58 7.50 -15.87 9.32
N SER A 59 6.37 -15.42 8.78
CA SER A 59 5.78 -16.12 7.63
C SER A 59 6.67 -15.92 6.40
N PRO A 60 7.28 -16.99 5.83
CA PRO A 60 7.94 -16.92 4.53
C PRO A 60 6.97 -16.51 3.41
N GLU A 61 5.68 -16.45 3.72
CA GLU A 61 4.58 -16.02 2.87
C GLU A 61 4.62 -14.52 2.55
N ALA A 62 5.12 -13.63 3.41
CA ALA A 62 5.20 -12.20 3.05
C ALA A 62 6.20 -11.94 1.91
N ALA A 63 7.36 -12.59 1.97
CA ALA A 63 8.37 -12.54 0.91
C ALA A 63 7.94 -13.35 -0.34
N ARG A 64 7.24 -14.48 -0.15
CA ARG A 64 6.64 -15.23 -1.26
C ARG A 64 5.53 -14.45 -1.94
N LEU A 65 4.60 -13.84 -1.21
CA LEU A 65 3.52 -13.00 -1.76
C LEU A 65 4.13 -11.88 -2.61
N GLN A 66 5.16 -11.18 -2.13
CA GLN A 66 5.83 -10.14 -2.92
C GLN A 66 6.49 -10.68 -4.21
N ALA A 67 7.01 -11.91 -4.21
CA ALA A 67 7.68 -12.53 -5.35
C ALA A 67 6.78 -13.37 -6.29
N THR A 68 5.61 -13.81 -5.83
CA THR A 68 4.66 -14.66 -6.58
C THR A 68 3.32 -13.98 -6.81
N TRP A 69 3.20 -12.68 -6.53
CA TRP A 69 1.98 -11.97 -6.82
C TRP A 69 1.83 -11.74 -8.33
N THR A 70 1.14 -12.67 -8.95
CA THR A 70 0.22 -12.36 -10.03
C THR A 70 -0.97 -11.64 -9.38
N PRO A 71 -1.38 -10.45 -9.89
CA PRO A 71 -2.61 -9.83 -9.42
C PRO A 71 -3.70 -10.89 -9.45
N ALA A 72 -4.32 -11.14 -8.30
CA ALA A 72 -5.41 -12.09 -8.22
C ALA A 72 -6.43 -11.67 -9.30
N PRO A 73 -6.91 -12.58 -10.16
CA PRO A 73 -7.84 -12.23 -11.23
C PRO A 73 -9.10 -11.51 -10.73
N SER A 74 -9.39 -11.57 -9.43
CA SER A 74 -10.45 -10.84 -8.73
C SER A 74 -10.21 -9.33 -8.55
N LEU A 75 -9.00 -8.80 -8.79
CA LEU A 75 -8.70 -7.37 -8.63
C LEU A 75 -8.83 -6.57 -9.92
N ALA A 76 -8.70 -7.22 -11.08
CA ALA A 76 -8.75 -6.56 -12.38
C ALA A 76 -10.10 -5.86 -12.60
N GLY A 77 -10.07 -4.53 -12.74
CA GLY A 77 -11.28 -3.71 -12.98
C GLY A 77 -12.03 -3.29 -11.72
N SER A 78 -11.47 -3.53 -10.53
CA SER A 78 -12.05 -3.01 -9.29
C SER A 78 -11.71 -1.53 -9.12
N THR A 79 -12.74 -0.69 -9.00
CA THR A 79 -12.58 0.76 -8.76
C THR A 79 -12.35 1.03 -7.28
N ILE A 80 -11.34 1.84 -6.98
CA ILE A 80 -11.01 2.31 -5.63
C ILE A 80 -10.76 3.81 -5.61
N ASP A 81 -11.30 4.45 -4.58
CA ASP A 81 -11.09 5.87 -4.33
C ASP A 81 -9.93 6.05 -3.35
N LEU A 82 -8.85 6.70 -3.80
CA LEU A 82 -7.79 7.20 -2.95
C LEU A 82 -8.14 8.63 -2.53
N ALA A 83 -8.74 8.77 -1.35
CA ALA A 83 -9.02 10.07 -0.77
C ALA A 83 -7.76 10.68 -0.15
N TRP A 84 -7.42 11.92 -0.51
CA TRP A 84 -6.24 12.60 0.01
C TRP A 84 -6.47 14.11 0.22
N ALA A 85 -5.93 14.66 1.30
CA ALA A 85 -6.01 16.08 1.57
C ALA A 85 -5.00 16.87 0.71
N ALA A 86 -5.49 17.85 -0.04
CA ALA A 86 -4.66 18.73 -0.89
C ALA A 86 -3.81 19.74 -0.08
N ASP A 87 -3.94 19.77 1.24
CA ASP A 87 -3.34 20.77 2.13
C ASP A 87 -1.82 20.62 2.36
N GLY A 88 -1.22 19.50 1.94
CA GLY A 88 0.19 19.21 2.18
C GLY A 88 1.17 19.64 1.09
N GLY A 89 0.72 20.39 0.08
CA GLY A 89 1.56 20.88 -1.01
C GLY A 89 2.10 19.78 -1.93
N ALA A 90 3.07 20.16 -2.78
CA ALA A 90 3.57 19.34 -3.87
C ALA A 90 4.08 17.94 -3.46
N PRO A 91 4.82 17.75 -2.35
CA PRO A 91 5.28 16.42 -1.92
C PRO A 91 4.13 15.44 -1.68
N ARG A 92 3.04 15.89 -1.05
CA ARG A 92 1.89 15.04 -0.76
C ARG A 92 1.12 14.67 -2.03
N GLN A 93 0.96 15.62 -2.94
CA GLN A 93 0.32 15.35 -4.22
C GLN A 93 1.12 14.31 -5.03
N GLN A 94 2.43 14.50 -5.13
CA GLN A 94 3.31 13.57 -5.83
C GLN A 94 3.29 12.17 -5.21
N MET A 95 3.24 12.08 -3.87
CA MET A 95 3.06 10.81 -3.17
C MET A 95 1.75 10.12 -3.56
N ALA A 96 0.62 10.86 -3.60
CA ALA A 96 -0.68 10.31 -3.97
C ALA A 96 -0.69 9.79 -5.42
N GLU A 97 -0.09 10.53 -6.35
CA GLU A 97 0.04 10.14 -7.76
C GLU A 97 0.93 8.90 -7.93
N LEU A 98 2.03 8.79 -7.18
CA LEU A 98 2.89 7.60 -7.19
C LEU A 98 2.16 6.37 -6.64
N ILE A 99 1.40 6.53 -5.55
CA ILE A 99 0.58 5.45 -4.99
C ILE A 99 -0.49 5.03 -6.01
N GLN A 100 -1.18 6.00 -6.64
CA GLN A 100 -2.15 5.73 -7.69
C GLN A 100 -1.54 4.91 -8.84
N SER A 101 -0.38 5.34 -9.36
CA SER A 101 0.32 4.64 -10.44
C SER A 101 0.74 3.22 -10.05
N GLN A 102 1.25 3.03 -8.83
CA GLN A 102 1.66 1.71 -8.36
C GLN A 102 0.47 0.78 -8.18
N LEU A 103 -0.67 1.28 -7.69
CA LEU A 103 -1.89 0.50 -7.56
C LEU A 103 -2.54 0.19 -8.92
N ALA A 104 -2.50 1.12 -9.87
CA ALA A 104 -2.99 0.92 -11.22
C ALA A 104 -2.23 -0.17 -11.97
N ALA A 105 -0.91 -0.28 -11.75
CA ALA A 105 -0.09 -1.37 -12.28
C ALA A 105 -0.55 -2.77 -11.81
N LEU A 106 -1.38 -2.83 -10.77
CA LEU A 106 -1.92 -4.05 -10.17
C LEU A 106 -3.29 -4.42 -10.76
N GLY A 107 -3.78 -3.64 -11.73
CA GLY A 107 -5.09 -3.82 -12.37
C GLY A 107 -6.24 -3.15 -11.63
N LEU A 108 -5.95 -2.33 -10.60
CA LEU A 108 -6.95 -1.52 -9.90
C LEU A 108 -7.25 -0.25 -10.69
N ASP A 109 -8.51 0.13 -10.78
CA ASP A 109 -8.90 1.43 -11.32
C ASP A 109 -8.94 2.44 -10.17
N VAL A 110 -7.95 3.34 -10.12
CA VAL A 110 -7.73 4.21 -8.95
C VAL A 110 -8.07 5.66 -9.28
N THR A 111 -9.02 6.22 -8.54
CA THR A 111 -9.36 7.64 -8.61
C THR A 111 -8.80 8.38 -7.39
N VAL A 112 -8.02 9.43 -7.62
CA VAL A 112 -7.54 10.32 -6.54
C VAL A 112 -8.54 11.45 -6.36
N ARG A 113 -8.97 11.71 -5.11
CA ARG A 113 -9.94 12.76 -4.78
C ARG A 113 -9.68 13.46 -3.46
#